data_AF-A0A838V9N5-F1
#
_entry.id   AF-A0A838V9N5-F1
#
_cell.length_a   1.000
_cell.length_b   1.000
_cell.length_c   1.000
_cell.angle_alpha   90.00
_cell.angle_beta   90.00
_cell.angle_gamma   90.00
#
_symmetry.space_group_name_H-M   'P 1'
#
loop_
_entity.id
_entity.type
_entity.pdbx_description
1 polymer ?
#
loop_
_entity_poly.entity_id
_entity_poly.type
_entity_poly.pdbx_seq_one_letter_code
_entity_poly.pdbx_strand_id
1 'polypeptide(L)'
;MVSINVPTLTPAKALFPLRLFLGLTFVYAGVQKLGDPGFLHPGAPTYIGTQLEGFANGTPGGFILRAFAIPHPTVAGVGVAVTEILIGLLVSAGLFTRIAAAGGIGLNFLLFLTASWNTTPYFLGPDLVFTFAWLPFVLAGAAGQPALDNVTLRPSEAFVRRTRLRPVGAGEIDALTPTSTRRVLLAEFAGLALAIAGISALVRGSYSAPRRFSAGTGAGAKGSAGSAGGSTSPKPAAGSSAQRPSKLPAGAVKLGPGKRLPSGQAATYGDPSDGSPDILIRDSSGNLKAFSAVCTHAGCTVGYEGGAIVCPCHGGEFSAETGEVIAGPPPTGLAPKKVLEVGGQIYAVPS
;
A
#
# COMPACT_ATOMS: atom_id res chain seq x y z
N MET A 1 -13.75 19.73 -49.11
CA MET A 1 -13.94 19.12 -47.78
C MET A 1 -13.05 17.90 -47.69
N VAL A 2 -11.99 17.95 -46.89
CA VAL A 2 -11.10 16.79 -46.67
C VAL A 2 -11.80 15.86 -45.68
N SER A 3 -12.26 14.70 -46.13
CA SER A 3 -12.78 13.66 -45.23
C SER A 3 -11.59 13.05 -44.50
N ILE A 4 -11.39 13.43 -43.24
CA ILE A 4 -10.42 12.78 -42.36
C ILE A 4 -11.00 11.40 -42.03
N ASN A 5 -10.41 10.35 -42.61
CA ASN A 5 -10.78 8.98 -42.32
C ASN A 5 -10.20 8.61 -40.95
N VAL A 6 -10.94 8.90 -39.88
CA VAL A 6 -10.56 8.49 -38.52
C VAL A 6 -10.86 6.99 -38.40
N PRO A 7 -9.85 6.12 -38.16
CA PRO A 7 -10.10 4.70 -37.99
C PRO A 7 -11.06 4.49 -36.81
N THR A 8 -12.18 3.80 -37.06
CA THR A 8 -13.20 3.55 -36.04
C THR A 8 -12.67 2.56 -35.00
N LEU A 9 -12.34 3.07 -33.81
CA LEU A 9 -12.04 2.25 -32.65
C LEU A 9 -13.32 1.52 -32.21
N THR A 10 -13.28 0.19 -32.22
CA THR A 10 -14.39 -0.59 -31.65
C THR A 10 -14.44 -0.37 -30.14
N PRO A 11 -15.62 -0.42 -29.49
CA PRO A 11 -15.74 -0.32 -28.04
C PRO A 11 -14.83 -1.31 -27.29
N ALA A 12 -14.65 -2.51 -27.84
CA ALA A 12 -13.74 -3.51 -27.30
C ALA A 12 -12.27 -3.05 -27.33
N LYS A 13 -11.80 -2.46 -28.45
CA LYS A 13 -10.43 -1.93 -28.57
C LYS A 13 -10.21 -0.70 -27.68
N ALA A 14 -11.26 0.09 -27.42
CA ALA A 14 -11.18 1.24 -26.52
C ALA A 14 -10.87 0.87 -25.07
N LEU A 15 -11.18 -0.36 -24.64
CA LEU A 15 -10.85 -0.88 -23.30
C LEU A 15 -9.45 -1.47 -23.20
N PHE A 16 -8.72 -1.62 -24.31
CA PHE A 16 -7.37 -2.19 -24.28
C PHE A 16 -6.37 -1.38 -23.42
N PRO A 17 -6.34 -0.03 -23.49
CA PRO A 17 -5.48 0.76 -22.61
C PRO A 17 -5.81 0.54 -21.12
N LEU A 18 -7.09 0.45 -20.76
CA LEU A 18 -7.50 0.16 -19.38
C LEU A 18 -7.01 -1.23 -18.95
N ARG A 19 -7.11 -2.25 -19.80
CA ARG A 19 -6.63 -3.60 -19.49
C ARG A 19 -5.13 -3.61 -19.20
N LEU A 20 -4.35 -2.94 -20.05
CA LEU A 20 -2.91 -2.81 -19.85
C LEU A 20 -2.59 -2.01 -18.59
N PHE A 21 -3.28 -0.90 -18.36
CA PHE A 21 -3.07 -0.09 -17.16
C PHE A 21 -3.29 -0.91 -15.88
N LEU A 22 -4.42 -1.62 -15.78
CA LEU A 22 -4.70 -2.49 -14.64
C LEU A 22 -3.66 -3.59 -14.47
N GLY A 23 -3.33 -4.28 -15.57
CA GLY A 23 -2.38 -5.38 -15.55
C GLY A 23 -0.97 -4.94 -15.14
N LEU A 24 -0.45 -3.88 -15.75
CA LEU A 24 0.89 -3.35 -15.47
C LEU A 24 0.98 -2.77 -14.06
N THR A 25 -0.06 -2.07 -13.59
CA THR A 25 -0.10 -1.53 -12.22
C THR A 25 -0.03 -2.64 -11.18
N PHE A 26 -0.74 -3.75 -11.41
CA PHE A 26 -0.68 -4.93 -10.53
C PHE A 26 0.69 -5.60 -10.52
N VAL A 27 1.32 -5.78 -11.69
CA VAL A 27 2.70 -6.30 -11.76
C VAL A 27 3.65 -5.39 -10.99
N TYR A 28 3.57 -4.08 -11.23
CA TYR A 28 4.39 -3.10 -10.55
C TYR A 28 4.18 -3.15 -9.03
N ALA A 29 2.93 -3.17 -8.56
CA ALA A 29 2.60 -3.19 -7.13
C ALA A 29 3.19 -4.42 -6.41
N GLY A 30 3.13 -5.60 -7.02
CA GLY A 30 3.71 -6.80 -6.43
C GLY A 30 5.24 -6.82 -6.50
N VAL A 31 5.85 -6.36 -7.60
CA VAL A 31 7.31 -6.23 -7.73
C VAL A 31 7.86 -5.22 -6.73
N GLN A 32 7.18 -4.09 -6.54
CA GLN A 32 7.58 -3.06 -5.59
C GLN A 32 7.61 -3.60 -4.15
N LYS A 33 6.58 -4.38 -3.75
CA LYS A 33 6.55 -5.04 -2.43
C LYS A 33 7.73 -5.98 -2.21
N LEU A 34 8.06 -6.80 -3.21
CA LEU A 34 9.17 -7.76 -3.09
C LEU A 34 10.54 -7.11 -3.27
N GLY A 35 10.61 -5.96 -3.94
CA GLY A 35 11.84 -5.19 -4.13
C GLY A 35 12.21 -4.29 -2.95
N ASP A 36 11.26 -3.99 -2.06
CA ASP A 36 11.52 -3.21 -0.85
C ASP A 36 12.21 -4.08 0.22
N PRO A 37 13.46 -3.75 0.62
CA PRO A 37 14.22 -4.54 1.59
C PRO A 37 13.56 -4.56 2.98
N GLY A 38 12.77 -3.56 3.34
CA GLY A 38 12.08 -3.49 4.64
C GLY A 38 10.75 -4.23 4.68
N PHE A 39 10.12 -4.49 3.53
CA PHE A 39 8.73 -4.96 3.46
C PHE A 39 8.46 -6.25 4.26
N LEU A 40 9.41 -7.19 4.24
CA LEU A 40 9.29 -8.48 4.93
C LEU A 40 10.09 -8.58 6.25
N HIS A 41 10.69 -7.48 6.71
CA HIS A 41 11.64 -7.50 7.83
C HIS A 41 11.06 -6.78 9.06
N PRO A 42 10.77 -7.50 10.17
CA PRO A 42 10.27 -6.89 11.39
C PRO A 42 11.19 -5.77 11.89
N GLY A 43 10.59 -4.64 12.29
CA GLY A 43 11.32 -3.46 12.77
C GLY A 43 11.77 -2.49 11.67
N ALA A 44 11.63 -2.85 10.39
CA ALA A 44 11.81 -1.89 9.30
C ALA A 44 10.60 -0.93 9.22
N PRO A 45 10.80 0.34 8.80
CA PRO A 45 9.71 1.30 8.65
C PRO A 45 8.62 0.85 7.68
N THR A 46 8.99 0.10 6.64
CA THR A 46 8.09 -0.40 5.60
C THR A 46 7.58 -1.82 5.86
N TYR A 47 7.80 -2.37 7.05
CA TYR A 47 7.40 -3.74 7.37
C TYR A 47 5.88 -3.95 7.21
N ILE A 48 5.49 -5.02 6.51
CA ILE A 48 4.07 -5.32 6.25
C ILE A 48 3.29 -5.66 7.53
N GLY A 49 3.93 -6.20 8.57
CA GLY A 49 3.23 -6.56 9.81
C GLY A 49 2.67 -5.34 10.55
N THR A 50 3.46 -4.27 10.66
CA THR A 50 2.99 -3.01 11.28
C THR A 50 1.90 -2.35 10.44
N GLN A 51 2.00 -2.44 9.11
CA GLN A 51 0.95 -1.94 8.21
C GLN A 51 -0.36 -2.71 8.38
N LEU A 52 -0.31 -4.05 8.45
CA LEU A 52 -1.49 -4.91 8.63
C LEU A 52 -2.21 -4.63 9.95
N GLU A 53 -1.48 -4.36 11.03
CA GLU A 53 -2.05 -3.94 12.32
C GLU A 53 -2.80 -2.61 12.17
N GLY A 54 -2.20 -1.64 11.49
CA GLY A 54 -2.86 -0.36 11.16
C GLY A 54 -4.13 -0.55 10.33
N PHE A 55 -4.06 -1.34 9.26
CA PHE A 55 -5.20 -1.62 8.38
C PHE A 55 -6.33 -2.38 9.08
N ALA A 56 -6.05 -3.15 10.12
CA ALA A 56 -7.09 -3.89 10.82
C ALA A 56 -7.96 -2.99 11.73
N ASN A 57 -7.49 -1.81 12.10
CA ASN A 57 -8.14 -0.95 13.08
C ASN A 57 -9.24 -0.08 12.44
N GLY A 58 -10.46 -0.20 12.97
CA GLY A 58 -11.62 0.58 12.50
C GLY A 58 -12.16 0.18 11.13
N THR A 59 -11.72 -0.93 10.54
CA THR A 59 -12.11 -1.35 9.19
C THR A 59 -12.99 -2.60 9.18
N PRO A 60 -13.97 -2.73 8.27
CA PRO A 60 -14.84 -3.89 8.17
C PRO A 60 -14.08 -5.18 7.87
N GLY A 61 -13.01 -5.11 7.06
CA GLY A 61 -12.18 -6.26 6.74
C GLY A 61 -11.16 -6.62 7.83
N GLY A 62 -11.05 -5.83 8.89
CA GLY A 62 -10.01 -6.01 9.92
C GLY A 62 -10.06 -7.35 10.65
N PHE A 63 -11.22 -8.02 10.70
CA PHE A 63 -11.31 -9.37 11.28
C PHE A 63 -10.56 -10.42 10.44
N ILE A 64 -10.56 -10.27 9.10
CA ILE A 64 -9.83 -11.16 8.18
C ILE A 64 -8.33 -10.99 8.40
N LEU A 65 -7.87 -9.75 8.54
CA LEU A 65 -6.47 -9.46 8.81
C LEU A 65 -6.02 -10.05 10.15
N ARG A 66 -6.81 -9.88 11.21
CA ARG A 66 -6.50 -10.46 12.53
C ARG A 66 -6.49 -11.99 12.53
N ALA A 67 -7.37 -12.62 11.74
CA ALA A 67 -7.46 -14.07 11.68
C ALA A 67 -6.33 -14.71 10.85
N PHE A 68 -5.95 -14.10 9.73
CA PHE A 68 -5.08 -14.75 8.73
C PHE A 68 -3.78 -14.02 8.43
N ALA A 69 -3.78 -12.67 8.41
CA ALA A 69 -2.64 -11.90 7.94
C ALA A 69 -1.68 -11.51 9.07
N ILE A 70 -2.19 -10.94 10.16
CA ILE A 70 -1.42 -10.46 11.31
C ILE A 70 -0.62 -11.58 12.01
N PRO A 71 -1.13 -12.82 12.16
CA PRO A 71 -0.33 -13.92 12.71
C PRO A 71 0.84 -14.34 11.80
N HIS A 72 0.72 -14.09 10.50
CA HIS A 72 1.68 -14.53 9.47
C HIS A 72 1.96 -13.40 8.45
N PRO A 73 2.49 -12.26 8.90
CA PRO A 73 2.53 -11.03 8.09
C PRO A 73 3.42 -11.15 6.86
N THR A 74 4.55 -11.86 6.98
CA THR A 74 5.46 -12.11 5.85
C THR A 74 4.82 -13.02 4.79
N VAL A 75 4.13 -14.08 5.22
CA VAL A 75 3.41 -15.00 4.31
C VAL A 75 2.28 -14.26 3.62
N ALA A 76 1.52 -13.45 4.36
CA ALA A 76 0.45 -12.62 3.81
C ALA A 76 0.98 -11.60 2.79
N GLY A 77 2.05 -10.88 3.13
CA GLY A 77 2.69 -9.91 2.24
C GLY A 77 3.21 -10.53 0.94
N VAL A 78 3.92 -11.66 1.04
CA VAL A 78 4.39 -12.42 -0.13
C VAL A 78 3.20 -12.96 -0.94
N GLY A 79 2.18 -13.49 -0.27
CA GLY A 79 0.98 -14.03 -0.92
C GLY A 79 0.23 -12.97 -1.75
N VAL A 80 0.06 -11.77 -1.19
CA VAL A 80 -0.53 -10.63 -1.90
C VAL A 80 0.34 -10.24 -3.09
N ALA A 81 1.65 -10.04 -2.89
CA ALA A 81 2.56 -9.61 -3.96
C ALA A 81 2.60 -10.60 -5.14
N VAL A 82 2.66 -11.90 -4.86
CA VAL A 82 2.63 -12.95 -5.90
C VAL A 82 1.27 -12.94 -6.62
N THR A 83 0.17 -12.80 -5.88
CA THR A 83 -1.17 -12.73 -6.47
C THR A 83 -1.32 -11.53 -7.40
N GLU A 84 -0.82 -10.35 -6.99
CA GLU A 84 -0.81 -9.14 -7.81
C GLU A 84 -0.03 -9.34 -9.11
N ILE A 85 1.19 -9.90 -9.03
CA ILE A 85 2.02 -10.18 -10.22
C ILE A 85 1.31 -11.15 -11.17
N LEU A 86 0.74 -12.24 -10.64
CA LEU A 86 0.06 -13.24 -11.46
C LEU A 86 -1.16 -12.67 -12.17
N ILE A 87 -2.04 -11.97 -11.45
CA ILE A 87 -3.20 -11.30 -12.04
C ILE A 87 -2.74 -10.30 -13.11
N GLY A 88 -1.73 -9.48 -12.78
CA GLY A 88 -1.23 -8.44 -13.66
C GLY A 88 -0.65 -8.99 -14.97
N LEU A 89 0.12 -10.07 -14.91
CA LEU A 89 0.68 -10.74 -16.09
C LEU A 89 -0.41 -11.39 -16.94
N LEU A 90 -1.35 -12.12 -16.32
CA LEU A 90 -2.46 -12.79 -17.00
C LEU A 90 -3.35 -11.78 -17.75
N VAL A 91 -3.74 -10.70 -17.09
CA VAL A 91 -4.59 -9.66 -17.67
C VAL A 91 -3.86 -8.91 -18.78
N SER A 92 -2.60 -8.55 -18.59
CA SER A 92 -1.78 -7.87 -19.60
C SER A 92 -1.66 -8.71 -20.87
N ALA A 93 -1.33 -9.99 -20.71
CA ALA A 93 -1.23 -10.94 -21.81
C ALA A 93 -2.61 -11.28 -22.43
N GLY A 94 -3.69 -11.04 -21.68
CA GLY A 94 -5.05 -11.44 -22.06
C GLY A 94 -5.19 -12.94 -22.08
N LEU A 95 -4.68 -13.60 -21.05
CA LEU A 95 -4.74 -15.04 -20.82
C LEU A 95 -5.58 -15.29 -19.57
N PHE A 96 -6.64 -16.09 -19.68
CA PHE A 96 -7.64 -16.30 -18.62
C PHE A 96 -8.20 -14.98 -18.08
N THR A 97 -8.48 -14.03 -18.98
CA THR A 97 -8.74 -12.62 -18.63
C THR A 97 -9.90 -12.48 -17.63
N ARG A 98 -10.96 -13.29 -17.78
CA ARG A 98 -12.14 -13.22 -16.90
C ARG A 98 -11.83 -13.65 -15.47
N ILE A 99 -11.12 -14.77 -15.32
CA ILE A 99 -10.70 -15.30 -14.01
C ILE A 99 -9.75 -14.32 -13.34
N ALA A 100 -8.74 -13.85 -14.08
CA ALA A 100 -7.74 -12.94 -13.54
C ALA A 100 -8.37 -11.60 -13.13
N ALA A 101 -9.31 -11.07 -13.93
CA ALA A 101 -10.07 -9.87 -13.58
C ALA A 101 -10.97 -10.08 -12.35
N ALA A 102 -11.59 -11.26 -12.19
CA ALA A 102 -12.36 -11.59 -11.00
C ALA A 102 -11.45 -11.66 -9.75
N GLY A 103 -10.23 -12.19 -9.90
CA GLY A 103 -9.19 -12.12 -8.88
C GLY A 103 -8.82 -10.67 -8.54
N GLY A 104 -8.68 -9.81 -9.55
CA GLY A 104 -8.45 -8.37 -9.38
C GLY A 104 -9.55 -7.68 -8.58
N ILE A 105 -10.83 -7.94 -8.90
CA ILE A 105 -11.98 -7.49 -8.11
C ILE A 105 -11.86 -7.98 -6.66
N GLY A 106 -11.62 -9.27 -6.46
CA GLY A 106 -11.54 -9.85 -5.11
C GLY A 106 -10.44 -9.23 -4.26
N LEU A 107 -9.25 -9.04 -4.84
CA LEU A 107 -8.12 -8.43 -4.14
C LEU A 107 -8.37 -6.95 -3.85
N ASN A 108 -8.75 -6.15 -4.85
CA ASN A 108 -9.01 -4.72 -4.63
C ASN A 108 -10.19 -4.50 -3.68
N PHE A 109 -11.25 -5.31 -3.75
CA PHE A 109 -12.36 -5.16 -2.81
C PHE A 109 -11.95 -5.50 -1.38
N LEU A 110 -11.11 -6.52 -1.18
CA LEU A 110 -10.54 -6.81 0.13
C LEU A 110 -9.66 -5.66 0.63
N LEU A 111 -8.78 -5.13 -0.22
CA LEU A 111 -7.94 -3.96 0.10
C LEU A 111 -8.78 -2.71 0.39
N PHE A 112 -9.89 -2.51 -0.31
CA PHE A 112 -10.83 -1.44 0.01
C PHE A 112 -11.41 -1.60 1.43
N LEU A 113 -11.84 -2.81 1.79
CA LEU A 113 -12.40 -3.09 3.12
C LEU A 113 -11.37 -3.06 4.25
N THR A 114 -10.08 -3.11 3.95
CA THR A 114 -9.01 -3.15 4.97
C THR A 114 -8.07 -1.96 4.94
N ALA A 115 -7.46 -1.66 3.80
CA ALA A 115 -6.41 -0.66 3.67
C ALA A 115 -6.96 0.73 3.40
N SER A 116 -7.93 0.87 2.47
CA SER A 116 -8.44 2.17 2.06
C SER A 116 -9.81 2.54 2.66
N TRP A 117 -10.36 1.73 3.58
CA TRP A 117 -11.71 1.96 4.14
C TRP A 117 -11.83 3.32 4.84
N ASN A 118 -10.76 3.72 5.51
CA ASN A 118 -10.71 4.97 6.28
C ASN A 118 -10.40 6.21 5.42
N THR A 119 -10.19 6.06 4.11
CA THR A 119 -10.05 7.21 3.22
C THR A 119 -11.39 7.95 3.14
N THR A 120 -11.39 9.27 3.37
CA THR A 120 -12.62 10.07 3.41
C THR A 120 -12.59 11.21 2.38
N PRO A 121 -13.69 11.41 1.63
CA PRO A 121 -14.83 10.49 1.48
C PRO A 121 -14.42 9.13 0.85
N TYR A 122 -15.19 8.07 1.15
CA TYR A 122 -14.83 6.67 0.84
C TYR A 122 -14.48 6.39 -0.64
N PHE A 123 -15.00 7.19 -1.57
CA PHE A 123 -14.74 7.06 -3.01
C PHE A 123 -13.38 7.62 -3.46
N LEU A 124 -12.63 8.29 -2.57
CA LEU A 124 -11.25 8.69 -2.84
C LEU A 124 -10.25 7.55 -2.62
N GLY A 125 -10.67 6.46 -1.98
CA GLY A 125 -9.86 5.25 -1.87
C GLY A 125 -9.61 4.64 -3.25
N PRO A 126 -8.35 4.41 -3.66
CA PRO A 126 -8.04 3.93 -5.02
C PRO A 126 -8.60 2.52 -5.26
N ASP A 127 -8.64 1.68 -4.24
CA ASP A 127 -9.06 0.28 -4.33
C ASP A 127 -10.52 0.11 -4.79
N LEU A 128 -11.41 1.01 -4.37
CA LEU A 128 -12.80 0.97 -4.81
C LEU A 128 -12.91 1.26 -6.31
N VAL A 129 -12.17 2.27 -6.80
CA VAL A 129 -12.14 2.60 -8.23
C VAL A 129 -11.60 1.43 -9.05
N PHE A 130 -10.51 0.81 -8.60
CA PHE A 130 -9.96 -0.36 -9.25
C PHE A 130 -10.94 -1.54 -9.27
N THR A 131 -11.68 -1.79 -8.18
CA THR A 131 -12.73 -2.81 -8.11
C THR A 131 -13.73 -2.67 -9.27
N PHE A 132 -14.20 -1.44 -9.56
CA PHE A 132 -15.12 -1.21 -10.66
C PHE A 132 -14.44 -1.20 -12.04
N ALA A 133 -13.18 -0.77 -12.13
CA ALA A 133 -12.41 -0.77 -13.36
C ALA A 133 -12.18 -2.18 -13.93
N TRP A 134 -12.23 -3.22 -13.09
CA TRP A 134 -12.14 -4.62 -13.49
C TRP A 134 -13.42 -5.19 -14.11
N LEU A 135 -14.61 -4.61 -13.83
CA LEU A 135 -15.90 -5.17 -14.25
C LEU A 135 -16.03 -5.42 -15.76
N PRO A 136 -15.58 -4.54 -16.67
CA PRO A 136 -15.67 -4.79 -18.10
C PRO A 136 -14.95 -6.09 -18.50
N PHE A 137 -13.85 -6.45 -17.84
CA PHE A 137 -13.05 -7.64 -18.16
C PHE A 137 -13.62 -8.91 -17.54
N VAL A 138 -14.31 -8.83 -16.40
CA VAL A 138 -15.10 -9.95 -15.88
C VAL A 138 -16.28 -10.26 -16.81
N LEU A 139 -16.98 -9.23 -17.28
CA LEU A 139 -18.17 -9.38 -18.13
C LEU A 139 -17.84 -9.78 -19.57
N ALA A 140 -16.89 -9.08 -20.19
CA ALA A 140 -16.58 -9.23 -21.62
C ALA A 140 -15.31 -10.06 -21.89
N GLY A 141 -14.42 -10.24 -20.91
CA GLY A 141 -13.08 -10.76 -21.15
C GLY A 141 -12.23 -9.83 -22.03
N ALA A 142 -11.29 -10.39 -22.79
CA ALA A 142 -10.47 -9.65 -23.75
C ALA A 142 -10.96 -9.79 -25.21
N ALA A 143 -12.23 -10.17 -25.43
CA ALA A 143 -12.77 -10.36 -26.77
C ALA A 143 -12.62 -9.07 -27.62
N GLY A 144 -12.08 -9.21 -28.83
CA GLY A 144 -11.85 -8.07 -29.74
C GLY A 144 -10.63 -7.21 -29.40
N GLN A 145 -9.79 -7.64 -28.44
CA GLN A 145 -8.53 -7.00 -28.06
C GLN A 145 -7.31 -7.89 -28.42
N PRO A 146 -6.08 -7.33 -28.46
CA PRO A 146 -4.85 -8.12 -28.55
C PRO A 146 -4.67 -9.00 -27.30
N ALA A 147 -5.08 -10.27 -27.35
CA ALA A 147 -5.10 -11.16 -26.19
C ALA A 147 -4.80 -12.60 -26.59
N LEU A 148 -4.02 -13.29 -25.77
CA LEU A 148 -3.68 -14.70 -25.99
C LEU A 148 -4.93 -15.58 -26.02
N ASP A 149 -5.94 -15.32 -25.18
CA ASP A 149 -7.23 -16.00 -25.18
C ASP A 149 -7.86 -16.03 -26.59
N ASN A 150 -7.70 -14.98 -27.38
CA ASN A 150 -8.27 -14.90 -28.73
C ASN A 150 -7.45 -15.68 -29.77
N VAL A 151 -6.18 -15.98 -29.48
CA VAL A 151 -5.26 -16.70 -30.36
C VAL A 151 -5.22 -18.18 -30.04
N THR A 152 -5.11 -18.55 -28.76
CA THR A 152 -4.95 -19.94 -28.28
C THR A 152 -6.28 -20.62 -27.97
N LEU A 153 -7.26 -19.91 -27.42
CA LEU A 153 -8.59 -20.43 -27.09
C LEU A 153 -9.62 -20.04 -28.15
N ARG A 154 -9.28 -20.17 -29.45
CA ARG A 154 -10.22 -19.91 -30.55
C ARG A 154 -11.52 -20.67 -30.27
N PRO A 155 -12.62 -19.98 -29.93
CA PRO A 155 -13.89 -20.66 -29.81
C PRO A 155 -14.21 -21.16 -31.22
N SER A 156 -14.54 -22.45 -31.37
CA SER A 156 -15.03 -22.96 -32.66
C SER A 156 -16.06 -21.99 -33.22
N GLU A 157 -16.01 -21.70 -34.52
CA GLU A 157 -16.86 -20.67 -35.16
C GLU A 157 -18.36 -20.85 -34.85
N ALA A 158 -18.77 -22.09 -34.53
CA ALA A 158 -20.10 -22.46 -34.07
C ALA A 158 -20.55 -21.77 -32.77
N PHE A 159 -19.63 -21.49 -31.83
CA PHE A 159 -19.93 -20.81 -30.56
C PHE A 159 -20.15 -19.31 -30.78
N VAL A 160 -19.27 -18.67 -31.56
CA VAL A 160 -19.35 -17.22 -31.88
C VAL A 160 -20.60 -16.89 -32.70
N ARG A 161 -21.02 -17.80 -33.60
CA ARG A 161 -22.26 -17.64 -34.39
C ARG A 161 -23.52 -17.73 -33.53
N ARG A 162 -23.45 -18.40 -32.38
CA ARG A 162 -24.57 -18.58 -31.44
C ARG A 162 -24.67 -17.45 -30.41
N THR A 163 -23.56 -16.77 -30.11
CA THR A 163 -23.51 -15.61 -29.19
C THR A 163 -23.59 -14.24 -29.86
N ARG A 164 -23.61 -14.15 -31.21
CA ARG A 164 -24.12 -12.93 -31.85
C ARG A 164 -25.60 -12.81 -31.53
N LEU A 165 -25.90 -11.98 -30.55
CA LEU A 165 -27.22 -11.52 -30.19
C LEU A 165 -27.96 -11.14 -31.49
N ARG A 166 -28.97 -11.93 -31.89
CA ARG A 166 -30.07 -11.37 -32.68
C ARG A 166 -30.64 -10.23 -31.83
N PRO A 167 -30.94 -9.06 -32.40
CA PRO A 167 -31.63 -8.02 -31.63
C PRO A 167 -32.89 -8.66 -31.06
N VAL A 168 -33.01 -8.63 -29.72
CA VAL A 168 -34.12 -9.25 -29.00
C VAL A 168 -35.37 -8.48 -29.40
N GLY A 169 -36.23 -9.12 -30.19
CA GLY A 169 -37.62 -8.68 -30.34
C GLY A 169 -38.31 -8.80 -28.98
N ALA A 170 -39.16 -7.83 -28.66
CA ALA A 170 -39.72 -7.58 -27.34
C ALA A 170 -40.71 -8.64 -26.80
N GLY A 171 -40.44 -9.94 -26.93
CA GLY A 171 -41.45 -10.97 -26.69
C GLY A 171 -41.00 -12.32 -26.13
N GLU A 172 -39.77 -12.48 -25.62
CA GLU A 172 -39.34 -13.81 -25.14
C GLU A 172 -38.54 -13.74 -23.84
N ILE A 173 -39.26 -13.47 -22.75
CA ILE A 173 -38.82 -13.68 -21.38
C ILE A 173 -39.32 -15.04 -20.88
N ASP A 174 -38.93 -16.14 -21.54
CA ASP A 174 -39.15 -17.49 -21.00
C ASP A 174 -38.22 -18.50 -21.69
N ALA A 175 -37.00 -18.66 -21.18
CA ALA A 175 -36.18 -19.88 -21.22
C ALA A 175 -34.71 -19.60 -20.87
N LEU A 176 -34.40 -19.34 -19.59
CA LEU A 176 -33.03 -19.41 -19.08
C LEU A 176 -32.81 -20.81 -18.46
N THR A 177 -32.28 -21.74 -19.25
CA THR A 177 -31.83 -23.05 -18.71
C THR A 177 -30.39 -22.96 -18.15
N PRO A 178 -30.07 -23.53 -16.97
CA PRO A 178 -28.86 -23.23 -16.20
C PRO A 178 -27.68 -24.20 -16.43
N THR A 179 -27.61 -24.87 -17.59
CA THR A 179 -26.63 -25.95 -17.82
C THR A 179 -25.33 -25.52 -18.50
N SER A 180 -25.28 -24.37 -19.19
CA SER A 180 -24.10 -23.97 -19.99
C SER A 180 -22.99 -23.29 -19.17
N THR A 181 -23.35 -22.56 -18.10
CA THR A 181 -22.42 -21.80 -17.26
C THR A 181 -21.47 -22.70 -16.48
N ARG A 182 -21.93 -23.90 -16.09
CA ARG A 182 -21.16 -24.84 -15.25
C ARG A 182 -19.98 -25.47 -15.97
N ARG A 183 -20.07 -25.71 -17.29
CA ARG A 183 -19.00 -26.35 -18.07
C ARG A 183 -17.87 -25.39 -18.44
N VAL A 184 -18.18 -24.12 -18.69
CA VAL A 184 -17.19 -23.07 -18.96
C VAL A 184 -16.41 -22.75 -17.67
N LEU A 185 -17.11 -22.65 -16.54
CA LEU A 185 -16.46 -22.46 -15.23
C LEU A 185 -15.54 -23.63 -14.86
N LEU A 186 -15.96 -24.88 -15.08
CA LEU A 186 -15.15 -26.06 -14.76
C LEU A 186 -13.87 -26.19 -15.63
N ALA A 187 -13.91 -25.78 -16.90
CA ALA A 187 -12.72 -25.73 -17.76
C ALA A 187 -11.73 -24.65 -17.31
N GLU A 188 -12.25 -23.54 -16.76
CA GLU A 188 -11.46 -22.42 -16.22
C GLU A 188 -10.80 -22.76 -14.87
N PHE A 189 -11.47 -23.50 -13.99
CA PHE A 189 -10.87 -23.97 -12.73
C PHE A 189 -9.74 -25.01 -12.91
N ALA A 190 -9.76 -25.81 -13.98
CA ALA A 190 -8.70 -26.78 -14.27
C ALA A 190 -7.36 -26.10 -14.63
N GLY A 191 -7.40 -24.91 -15.23
CA GLY A 191 -6.19 -24.10 -15.51
C GLY A 191 -5.56 -23.50 -14.26
N LEU A 192 -6.38 -23.13 -13.27
CA LEU A 192 -5.93 -22.59 -11.98
C LEU A 192 -5.19 -23.64 -11.13
N ALA A 193 -5.62 -24.91 -11.18
CA ALA A 193 -4.95 -26.01 -10.48
C ALA A 193 -3.53 -26.29 -11.02
N LEU A 194 -3.31 -26.14 -12.33
CA LEU A 194 -1.98 -26.27 -12.95
C LEU A 194 -1.05 -25.09 -12.63
N ALA A 195 -1.60 -23.88 -12.49
CA ALA A 195 -0.85 -22.70 -12.05
C ALA A 195 -0.40 -22.80 -10.57
N ILE A 196 -1.26 -23.33 -9.69
CA ILE A 196 -0.94 -23.56 -8.26
C ILE A 196 0.07 -24.72 -8.08
N ALA A 197 -0.03 -25.77 -8.91
CA ALA A 197 0.92 -26.89 -8.87
C ALA A 197 2.34 -26.49 -9.30
N GLY A 198 2.47 -25.56 -10.26
CA GLY A 198 3.77 -25.01 -10.67
C GLY A 198 4.49 -24.22 -9.57
N ILE A 199 3.74 -23.55 -8.69
CA ILE A 199 4.29 -22.77 -7.57
C ILE A 199 4.74 -23.67 -6.41
N SER A 200 4.07 -24.81 -6.19
CA SER A 200 4.48 -25.80 -5.19
C SER A 200 5.82 -26.49 -5.51
N ALA A 201 6.25 -26.44 -6.78
CA ALA A 201 7.54 -26.94 -7.22
C ALA A 201 8.69 -25.94 -6.97
N LEU A 202 8.40 -24.63 -6.86
CA LEU A 202 9.40 -23.59 -6.58
C LEU A 202 9.69 -23.43 -5.08
N VAL A 203 8.77 -23.85 -4.21
CA VAL A 203 8.94 -23.79 -2.74
C VAL A 203 9.77 -24.97 -2.19
N ARG A 204 10.02 -26.02 -2.99
CA ARG A 204 10.85 -27.17 -2.60
C ARG A 204 12.32 -27.09 -3.06
N GLY A 205 12.69 -26.04 -3.79
CA GLY A 205 14.07 -25.78 -4.20
C GLY A 205 14.86 -25.13 -3.06
N SER A 206 15.63 -25.96 -2.34
CA SER A 206 16.57 -25.53 -1.31
C SER A 206 17.53 -24.45 -1.84
N TYR A 207 17.35 -23.20 -1.41
CA TYR A 207 18.41 -22.21 -1.48
C TYR A 207 19.41 -22.50 -0.35
N SER A 208 20.42 -23.32 -0.66
CA SER A 208 21.64 -23.36 0.15
C SER A 208 22.32 -22.00 0.06
N ALA A 209 22.21 -21.21 1.13
CA ALA A 209 22.97 -19.98 1.30
C ALA A 209 24.48 -20.26 1.21
N PRO A 210 25.28 -19.47 0.48
CA PRO A 210 26.73 -19.55 0.59
C PRO A 210 27.14 -19.03 1.98
N ARG A 211 27.91 -19.84 2.71
CA ARG A 211 28.56 -19.43 3.95
C ARG A 211 29.70 -18.46 3.65
N ARG A 212 29.64 -17.31 4.34
CA ARG A 212 30.70 -16.46 4.92
C ARG A 212 31.98 -16.20 4.10
N PHE A 213 32.28 -14.91 3.96
CA PHE A 213 33.61 -14.40 4.31
C PHE A 213 33.49 -13.26 5.32
N SER A 214 34.22 -13.39 6.42
CA SER A 214 34.49 -12.36 7.41
C SER A 214 36.01 -12.28 7.53
N ALA A 215 36.56 -11.08 7.36
CA ALA A 215 37.72 -10.52 8.08
C ALA A 215 38.26 -9.32 7.31
N GLY A 216 38.57 -8.23 8.03
CA GLY A 216 39.29 -7.10 7.45
C GLY A 216 39.19 -5.80 8.23
N THR A 217 39.74 -5.77 9.43
CA THR A 217 40.11 -4.56 10.19
C THR A 217 41.16 -3.72 9.43
N GLY A 218 41.07 -2.39 9.44
CA GLY A 218 42.20 -1.55 8.99
C GLY A 218 41.90 -0.07 8.76
N ALA A 219 42.18 0.74 9.79
CA ALA A 219 42.61 2.14 9.83
C ALA A 219 42.68 3.03 8.56
N GLY A 220 42.17 4.27 8.71
CA GLY A 220 43.00 5.49 8.57
C GLY A 220 42.86 6.37 7.30
N ALA A 221 42.40 7.62 7.49
CA ALA A 221 42.86 8.90 6.87
C ALA A 221 41.76 9.97 7.11
N LYS A 222 41.91 11.01 7.97
CA LYS A 222 42.70 12.27 7.91
C LYS A 222 42.41 13.22 6.73
N GLY A 223 42.02 14.47 7.08
CA GLY A 223 41.98 15.70 6.26
C GLY A 223 40.62 16.42 6.36
N SER A 224 40.34 17.42 7.22
CA SER A 224 40.85 18.82 7.34
C SER A 224 40.74 19.62 6.03
N ALA A 225 40.33 20.89 5.93
CA ALA A 225 39.77 21.93 6.79
C ALA A 225 39.47 23.18 5.92
N GLY A 226 38.71 24.16 6.43
CA GLY A 226 38.55 25.53 5.90
C GLY A 226 37.13 26.07 6.19
N SER A 227 36.81 26.82 7.26
CA SER A 227 37.30 28.13 7.76
C SER A 227 36.96 29.28 6.79
N ALA A 228 36.39 30.44 7.12
CA ALA A 228 35.81 31.05 8.33
C ALA A 228 35.11 32.37 7.92
N GLY A 229 34.33 32.95 8.85
CA GLY A 229 33.91 34.37 8.84
C GLY A 229 32.40 34.51 9.09
N GLY A 230 31.89 35.29 10.04
CA GLY A 230 32.46 36.15 11.06
C GLY A 230 31.28 36.92 11.70
N SER A 231 31.20 36.90 13.04
CA SER A 231 30.55 37.85 13.95
C SER A 231 29.30 38.64 13.51
N THR A 232 28.19 38.49 14.24
CA THR A 232 27.75 39.45 15.28
C THR A 232 26.48 38.97 15.97
N SER A 233 26.49 39.06 17.31
CA SER A 233 25.34 38.79 18.18
C SER A 233 24.62 40.11 18.47
N PRO A 234 23.29 40.10 18.62
CA PRO A 234 22.71 40.76 19.78
C PRO A 234 21.90 39.82 20.67
N LYS A 235 21.96 40.17 21.95
CA LYS A 235 21.37 39.63 23.19
C LYS A 235 19.84 39.37 23.14
N PRO A 236 19.30 38.43 23.95
CA PRO A 236 18.01 37.78 23.70
C PRO A 236 16.81 38.54 24.29
N ALA A 237 15.67 38.44 23.60
CA ALA A 237 14.35 38.75 24.15
C ALA A 237 13.80 37.50 24.84
N ALA A 238 13.39 37.68 26.09
CA ALA A 238 12.79 36.66 26.95
C ALA A 238 11.36 36.32 26.53
N GLY A 239 10.97 35.06 26.78
CA GLY A 239 9.60 34.53 26.67
C GLY A 239 9.62 33.22 25.87
N SER A 240 9.30 32.04 26.38
CA SER A 240 8.56 31.66 27.58
C SER A 240 9.11 30.30 28.04
N SER A 241 9.58 30.20 29.28
CA SER A 241 9.98 28.92 29.86
C SER A 241 8.74 28.02 29.96
N ALA A 242 8.71 26.94 29.18
CA ALA A 242 7.73 25.89 29.35
C ALA A 242 7.79 25.37 30.79
N GLN A 243 6.75 25.69 31.56
CA GLN A 243 6.62 25.35 32.97
C GLN A 243 6.53 23.83 33.08
N ARG A 244 7.57 23.20 33.65
CA ARG A 244 7.62 21.76 33.89
C ARG A 244 6.54 21.36 34.90
N PRO A 245 5.51 20.59 34.52
CA PRO A 245 4.54 20.11 35.50
C PRO A 245 5.23 19.13 36.45
N SER A 246 5.14 19.40 37.76
CA SER A 246 5.69 18.54 38.83
C SER A 246 4.82 17.30 39.09
N LYS A 247 3.59 17.25 38.55
CA LYS A 247 2.65 16.13 38.67
C LYS A 247 2.24 15.66 37.28
N LEU A 248 2.34 14.35 37.04
CA LEU A 248 1.94 13.74 35.77
C LEU A 248 0.41 13.78 35.63
N PRO A 249 -0.12 14.08 34.42
CA PRO A 249 -1.55 13.95 34.13
C PRO A 249 -2.06 12.52 34.36
N ALA A 250 -3.35 12.40 34.67
CA ALA A 250 -4.00 11.10 34.77
C ALA A 250 -3.90 10.35 33.43
N GLY A 251 -3.58 9.06 33.48
CA GLY A 251 -3.44 8.21 32.29
C GLY A 251 -2.11 8.36 31.54
N ALA A 252 -1.17 9.20 31.99
CA ALA A 252 0.13 9.33 31.32
C ALA A 252 0.92 8.01 31.34
N VAL A 253 1.31 7.53 30.16
CA VAL A 253 2.07 6.28 29.98
C VAL A 253 3.54 6.60 29.75
N LYS A 254 4.42 5.90 30.47
CA LYS A 254 5.87 6.10 30.39
C LYS A 254 6.42 5.46 29.11
N LEU A 255 7.04 6.27 28.25
CA LEU A 255 7.73 5.81 27.03
C LEU A 255 9.18 5.40 27.31
N GLY A 256 9.85 6.11 28.23
CA GLY A 256 11.22 5.78 28.65
C GLY A 256 12.12 6.98 28.92
N PRO A 257 13.43 6.78 29.13
CA PRO A 257 14.39 7.84 29.41
C PRO A 257 14.53 8.79 28.22
N GLY A 258 14.46 10.10 28.47
CA GLY A 258 14.57 11.12 27.42
C GLY A 258 15.92 11.13 26.71
N LYS A 259 16.98 10.63 27.38
CA LYS A 259 18.31 10.43 26.79
C LYS A 259 18.35 9.40 25.65
N ARG A 260 17.33 8.52 25.53
CA ARG A 260 17.22 7.59 24.40
C ARG A 260 16.70 8.24 23.12
N LEU A 261 16.24 9.49 23.20
CA LEU A 261 15.86 10.30 22.05
C LEU A 261 16.71 11.59 22.03
N PRO A 262 17.92 11.57 21.45
CA PRO A 262 18.75 12.76 21.26
C PRO A 262 18.07 13.82 20.39
N SER A 263 18.57 15.06 20.45
CA SER A 263 18.10 16.16 19.59
C SER A 263 18.29 15.82 18.10
N GLY A 264 17.31 16.19 17.28
CA GLY A 264 17.26 15.87 15.85
C GLY A 264 16.90 14.41 15.55
N GLN A 265 16.34 13.66 16.50
CA GLN A 265 15.86 12.29 16.28
C GLN A 265 14.37 12.16 16.53
N ALA A 266 13.80 11.07 16.01
CA ALA A 266 12.42 10.69 16.23
C ALA A 266 12.30 9.23 16.67
N ALA A 267 11.18 8.90 17.30
CA ALA A 267 10.77 7.55 17.64
C ALA A 267 9.25 7.41 17.47
N THR A 268 8.78 6.22 17.14
CA THR A 268 7.35 5.91 17.11
C THR A 268 6.90 5.28 18.41
N TYR A 269 5.64 5.50 18.79
CA TYR A 269 5.00 4.88 19.95
C TYR A 269 3.50 4.69 19.69
N GLY A 270 2.81 3.88 20.50
CA GLY A 270 1.35 3.75 20.42
C GLY A 270 0.64 4.74 21.34
N ASP A 271 -0.37 5.45 20.85
CA ASP A 271 -1.18 6.37 21.65
C ASP A 271 -1.81 5.61 22.84
N PRO A 272 -1.69 6.11 24.08
CA PRO A 272 -2.27 5.47 25.26
C PRO A 272 -3.80 5.27 25.22
N SER A 273 -4.54 6.06 24.44
CA SER A 273 -6.00 6.02 24.34
C SER A 273 -6.49 4.85 23.49
N ASP A 274 -5.85 4.60 22.33
CA ASP A 274 -6.38 3.68 21.31
C ASP A 274 -5.32 2.78 20.65
N GLY A 275 -4.04 2.95 20.98
CA GLY A 275 -2.93 2.20 20.42
C GLY A 275 -2.54 2.60 18.99
N SER A 276 -3.12 3.68 18.44
CA SER A 276 -2.75 4.20 17.12
C SER A 276 -1.29 4.65 17.08
N PRO A 277 -0.58 4.52 15.93
CA PRO A 277 0.82 4.89 15.87
C PRO A 277 0.97 6.42 15.90
N ASP A 278 1.82 6.89 16.79
CA ASP A 278 2.25 8.27 16.95
C ASP A 278 3.76 8.39 16.71
N ILE A 279 4.21 9.58 16.32
CA ILE A 279 5.63 9.92 16.15
C ILE A 279 6.01 11.01 17.16
N LEU A 280 7.10 10.76 17.88
CA LEU A 280 7.73 11.67 18.83
C LEU A 280 9.05 12.15 18.25
N ILE A 281 9.26 13.47 18.23
CA ILE A 281 10.44 14.12 17.68
C ILE A 281 11.07 14.97 18.79
N ARG A 282 12.39 14.92 18.92
CA ARG A 282 13.14 15.92 19.67
C ARG A 282 13.79 16.87 18.68
N ASP A 283 13.40 18.15 18.72
CA ASP A 283 14.00 19.16 17.85
C ASP A 283 15.47 19.44 18.21
N SER A 284 16.15 20.25 17.40
CA SER A 284 17.55 20.64 17.65
C SER A 284 17.72 21.45 18.94
N SER A 285 16.67 22.13 19.38
CA SER A 285 16.63 22.92 20.63
C SER A 285 16.36 22.05 21.87
N GLY A 286 16.07 20.76 21.69
CA GLY A 286 15.78 19.79 22.73
C GLY A 286 14.30 19.71 23.14
N ASN A 287 13.40 20.44 22.48
CA ASN A 287 11.97 20.36 22.78
C ASN A 287 11.36 19.09 22.16
N LEU A 288 10.31 18.58 22.80
CA LEU A 288 9.56 17.45 22.30
C LEU A 288 8.34 17.93 21.50
N LYS A 289 8.14 17.30 20.34
CA LYS A 289 6.96 17.44 19.48
C LYS A 289 6.40 16.06 19.24
N ALA A 290 5.08 15.92 19.19
CA ALA A 290 4.46 14.65 18.87
C ALA A 290 3.24 14.86 17.98
N PHE A 291 3.03 13.93 17.06
CA PHE A 291 1.92 13.92 16.11
C PHE A 291 1.44 12.49 15.89
N SER A 292 0.22 12.33 15.37
CA SER A 292 -0.18 11.04 14.80
C SER A 292 0.80 10.66 13.70
N ALA A 293 1.25 9.41 13.69
CA ALA A 293 2.07 8.88 12.62
C ALA A 293 1.23 8.37 11.44
N VAL A 294 -0.09 8.55 11.46
CA VAL A 294 -0.98 8.13 10.38
C VAL A 294 -1.10 9.25 9.34
N CYS A 295 -0.58 9.01 8.13
CA CYS A 295 -0.68 9.97 7.04
C CYS A 295 -2.14 10.25 6.68
N THR A 296 -2.52 11.52 6.65
CA THR A 296 -3.89 12.00 6.33
C THR A 296 -4.29 11.78 4.87
N HIS A 297 -3.38 11.33 3.99
CA HIS A 297 -3.72 10.95 2.62
C HIS A 297 -4.43 9.58 2.57
N ALA A 298 -3.70 8.51 2.92
CA ALA A 298 -4.14 7.13 2.72
C ALA A 298 -3.77 6.21 3.90
N GLY A 299 -3.46 6.78 5.07
CA GLY A 299 -3.29 6.01 6.31
C GLY A 299 -1.93 5.35 6.53
N CYS A 300 -0.97 5.52 5.61
CA CYS A 300 0.38 4.97 5.79
C CYS A 300 1.07 5.56 7.02
N THR A 301 1.89 4.75 7.71
CA THR A 301 2.72 5.23 8.80
C THR A 301 3.86 6.10 8.26
N VAL A 302 3.98 7.33 8.77
CA VAL A 302 5.03 8.30 8.38
C VAL A 302 6.33 8.05 9.14
N GLY A 303 7.45 8.40 8.52
CA GLY A 303 8.79 8.40 9.11
C GLY A 303 9.33 9.81 9.36
N TYR A 304 10.53 9.93 9.91
CA TYR A 304 11.22 11.20 10.11
C TYR A 304 12.55 11.21 9.36
N GLU A 305 12.70 12.14 8.42
CA GLU A 305 13.85 12.24 7.54
C GLU A 305 14.20 13.71 7.27
N GLY A 306 15.48 14.07 7.36
CA GLY A 306 15.95 15.41 6.98
C GLY A 306 15.33 16.58 7.76
N GLY A 307 14.75 16.34 8.94
CA GLY A 307 14.03 17.36 9.71
C GLY A 307 12.55 17.48 9.40
N ALA A 308 12.01 16.65 8.52
CA ALA A 308 10.60 16.59 8.15
C ALA A 308 9.98 15.23 8.51
N ILE A 309 8.66 15.19 8.56
CA ILE A 309 7.90 13.94 8.68
C ILE A 309 7.48 13.54 7.26
N VAL A 310 7.89 12.36 6.81
CA VAL A 310 7.74 11.92 5.41
C VAL A 310 6.89 10.67 5.32
N CYS A 311 5.90 10.69 4.43
CA CYS A 311 5.06 9.55 4.11
C CYS A 311 5.71 8.73 2.97
N PRO A 312 6.08 7.45 3.21
CA PRO A 312 6.78 6.64 2.22
C PRO A 312 5.88 6.20 1.04
N CYS A 313 4.56 6.34 1.16
CA CYS A 313 3.64 5.82 0.14
C CYS A 313 3.59 6.70 -1.12
N HIS A 314 3.52 8.02 -0.96
CA HIS A 314 3.34 8.95 -2.08
C HIS A 314 4.17 10.23 -1.92
N GLY A 315 5.17 10.23 -1.03
CA GLY A 315 6.05 11.37 -0.80
C GLY A 315 5.38 12.57 -0.12
N GLY A 316 4.28 12.34 0.61
CA GLY A 316 3.67 13.43 1.38
C GLY A 316 4.60 13.88 2.49
N GLU A 317 4.84 15.18 2.62
CA GLU A 317 5.73 15.74 3.64
C GLU A 317 4.95 16.61 4.62
N PHE A 318 5.30 16.51 5.89
CA PHE A 318 4.74 17.31 6.97
C PHE A 318 5.84 17.96 7.80
N SER A 319 5.53 19.11 8.36
CA SER A 319 6.41 19.85 9.27
C SER A 319 6.62 19.06 10.55
N ALA A 320 7.88 18.82 10.92
CA ALA A 320 8.22 18.26 12.22
C ALA A 320 7.94 19.21 13.40
N GLU A 321 7.74 20.49 13.12
CA GLU A 321 7.50 21.52 14.13
C GLU A 321 6.02 21.73 14.44
N THR A 322 5.18 21.64 13.39
CA THR A 322 3.75 22.00 13.44
C THR A 322 2.81 20.86 13.01
N GLY A 323 3.31 19.83 12.34
CA GLY A 323 2.49 18.74 11.76
C GLY A 323 1.76 19.13 10.47
N GLU A 324 1.87 20.38 10.02
CA GLU A 324 1.22 20.88 8.81
C GLU A 324 1.81 20.27 7.55
N VAL A 325 1.00 20.17 6.48
CA VAL A 325 1.45 19.67 5.18
C VAL A 325 2.45 20.65 4.57
N ILE A 326 3.63 20.15 4.22
CA ILE A 326 4.64 20.86 3.44
C ILE A 326 4.48 20.52 1.96
N ALA A 327 4.34 19.22 1.65
CA ALA A 327 4.22 18.73 0.28
C ALA A 327 3.12 17.66 0.18
N GLY A 328 2.25 17.84 -0.82
CA GLY A 328 1.08 16.98 -1.09
C GLY A 328 1.46 15.71 -1.84
N PRO A 329 0.68 14.61 -1.70
CA PRO A 329 -0.78 14.63 -1.80
C PRO A 329 -1.65 14.81 -0.53
N PRO A 330 -1.17 14.69 0.74
CA PRO A 330 -2.06 14.77 1.90
C PRO A 330 -2.92 16.06 1.96
N PRO A 331 -4.23 15.95 2.27
CA PRO A 331 -5.13 17.11 2.24
C PRO A 331 -5.07 17.98 3.51
N THR A 332 -4.59 17.43 4.63
CA THR A 332 -4.56 18.10 5.96
C THR A 332 -3.32 17.68 6.76
N GLY A 333 -2.94 18.48 7.76
CA GLY A 333 -1.81 18.18 8.64
C GLY A 333 -2.07 17.01 9.60
N LEU A 334 -1.00 16.47 10.18
CA LEU A 334 -1.06 15.42 11.19
C LEU A 334 -1.64 15.96 12.50
N ALA A 335 -2.46 15.14 13.17
CA ALA A 335 -3.03 15.52 14.46
C ALA A 335 -1.93 15.67 15.51
N PRO A 336 -1.85 16.79 16.27
CA PRO A 336 -0.88 16.96 17.33
C PRO A 336 -1.17 16.03 18.51
N LYS A 337 -0.11 15.54 19.15
CA LYS A 337 -0.15 14.63 20.29
C LYS A 337 0.59 15.23 21.48
N LYS A 338 0.23 14.80 22.67
CA LYS A 338 0.75 15.40 23.91
C LYS A 338 1.77 14.48 24.59
N VAL A 339 2.97 15.01 24.75
CA VAL A 339 4.07 14.35 25.46
C VAL A 339 4.69 15.28 26.50
N LEU A 340 5.26 14.70 27.55
CA LEU A 340 5.88 15.43 28.65
C LEU A 340 7.22 14.79 29.03
N GLU A 341 8.21 15.61 29.40
CA GLU A 341 9.46 15.12 29.98
C GLU A 341 9.62 15.56 31.45
N VAL A 342 9.48 14.60 32.37
CA VAL A 342 9.54 14.82 33.82
C VAL A 342 10.58 13.89 34.42
N GLY A 343 11.51 14.43 35.21
CA GLY A 343 12.58 13.63 35.83
C GLY A 343 13.47 12.88 34.84
N GLY A 344 13.64 13.39 33.62
CA GLY A 344 14.40 12.74 32.55
C GLY A 344 13.71 11.53 31.92
N GLN A 345 12.41 11.36 32.15
CA GLN A 345 11.56 10.35 31.53
C GLN A 345 10.50 11.03 30.66
N ILE A 346 10.27 10.47 29.48
CA ILE A 346 9.23 10.89 28.56
C ILE A 346 7.96 10.09 28.84
N TYR A 347 6.83 10.80 28.84
CA TYR A 347 5.49 10.26 29.01
C TYR A 347 4.61 10.72 27.84
N ALA A 348 3.83 9.79 27.30
CA ALA A 348 2.70 10.09 26.42
C ALA A 348 1.45 10.34 27.28
N VAL A 349 0.67 11.35 26.91
CA VAL A 349 -0.61 11.65 27.55
C VAL A 349 -1.71 11.16 26.62
N PRO A 350 -2.73 10.42 27.12
CA PRO A 350 -3.86 10.00 26.31
C PRO A 350 -4.51 11.20 25.63
N SER A 351 -4.75 11.08 24.32
CA SER A 351 -5.39 12.08 23.47
C SER A 351 -6.90 11.85 23.39
#